data_AF-A0A7X8AV27-F1
#
_entry.id   AF-A0A7X8AV27-F1
#
_cell.length_a   1.000
_cell.length_b   1.000
_cell.length_c   1.000
_cell.angle_alpha   90.00
_cell.angle_beta   90.00
_cell.angle_gamma   90.00
#
_symmetry.space_group_name_H-M   'P 1'
#
loop_
_entity.id
_entity.type
_entity.pdbx_description
1 polymer ?
#
loop_
_entity_poly.entity_id
_entity_poly.type
_entity_poly.pdbx_seq_one_letter_code
_entity_poly.pdbx_strand_id
1 'polypeptide(L)' 'MLDVIYDYLDCGNLHLGFARVKCEDCNKEYLLPFSCKRRAFCPSC' A
#
# COMPACT_ATOMS: atom_id res chain seq x y z
N MET A 1 -15.12 -8.55 14.71
CA MET A 1 -13.84 -9.29 15.03
C MET A 1 -13.25 -9.91 13.77
N LEU A 2 -14.07 -10.41 12.84
CA LEU A 2 -13.61 -10.83 11.52
C LEU A 2 -13.14 -9.65 10.64
N ASP A 3 -13.70 -8.46 10.87
CA ASP A 3 -13.40 -7.24 10.10
C ASP A 3 -11.91 -6.91 10.11
N VAL A 4 -11.27 -6.98 11.28
CA VAL A 4 -9.82 -6.77 11.43
C VAL A 4 -8.99 -7.80 10.63
N ILE A 5 -9.48 -9.04 10.50
CA ILE A 5 -8.81 -10.09 9.72
C ILE A 5 -8.93 -9.77 8.24
N TYR A 6 -10.11 -9.37 7.77
CA TYR A 6 -10.31 -8.97 6.37
C TYR A 6 -9.51 -7.72 6.01
N ASP A 7 -9.53 -6.70 6.86
CA ASP A 7 -8.73 -5.49 6.68
C ASP A 7 -7.24 -5.80 6.63
N TYR A 8 -6.75 -6.73 7.48
CA TYR A 8 -5.35 -7.15 7.43
C TYR A 8 -5.00 -7.87 6.12
N LEU A 9 -5.89 -8.70 5.59
CA LEU A 9 -5.69 -9.38 4.30
C LEU A 9 -5.68 -8.40 3.12
N ASP A 10 -6.38 -7.29 3.26
CA ASP A 10 -6.41 -6.19 2.29
C ASP A 10 -5.17 -5.28 2.35
N CYS A 11 -4.33 -5.40 3.39
CA CYS A 11 -3.07 -4.64 3.51
C CYS A 11 -2.12 -4.97 2.35
N GLY A 12 -1.76 -3.96 1.55
CA GLY A 12 -0.89 -4.12 0.38
C GLY A 12 -1.63 -4.41 -0.94
N ASN A 13 -2.96 -4.39 -0.94
CA ASN A 13 -3.77 -4.56 -2.15
C ASN A 13 -3.74 -3.28 -3.02
N LEU A 14 -3.22 -3.37 -4.25
CA LEU A 14 -3.18 -2.23 -5.18
C LEU A 14 -4.57 -1.71 -5.55
N HIS A 15 -5.61 -2.56 -5.53
CA HIS A 15 -6.97 -2.13 -5.88
C HIS A 15 -7.57 -1.14 -4.88
N LEU A 16 -7.07 -1.13 -3.65
CA LEU A 16 -7.54 -0.24 -2.58
C LEU A 16 -6.78 1.08 -2.52
N GLY A 17 -5.71 1.21 -3.30
CA GLY A 17 -4.93 2.43 -3.41
C GLY A 17 -3.43 2.18 -3.45
N PHE A 18 -2.74 3.06 -4.17
CA PHE A 18 -1.29 3.03 -4.30
C PHE A 18 -0.74 4.44 -4.52
N ALA A 19 0.51 4.63 -4.10
CA ALA A 19 1.30 5.78 -4.50
C ALA A 19 2.05 5.44 -5.80
N ARG A 20 1.98 6.33 -6.79
CA ARG A 20 2.88 6.25 -7.95
C ARG A 20 4.17 6.97 -7.58
N VAL A 21 5.27 6.22 -7.51
CA VAL A 21 6.58 6.77 -7.18
C VAL A 21 7.41 6.81 -8.45
N LYS A 22 7.90 8.00 -8.76
CA LYS A 22 8.88 8.22 -9.82
C LYS A 22 10.22 8.53 -9.18
N CYS A 23 11.25 7.78 -9.55
CA CYS A 23 12.62 8.11 -9.17
C CYS A 23 13.15 9.15 -10.16
N GLU A 24 13.64 10.29 -9.67
CA GLU A 24 14.15 11.38 -10.53
C GLU A 24 15.47 11.01 -11.20
N ASP A 25 16.35 10.27 -10.52
CA ASP A 25 17.67 9.89 -11.05
C ASP A 25 17.59 8.87 -12.20
N CYS A 26 16.73 7.86 -12.09
CA CYS A 26 16.65 6.78 -13.09
C CYS A 26 15.37 6.81 -13.94
N ASN A 27 14.48 7.78 -13.71
CA ASN A 27 13.17 7.92 -14.36
C ASN A 27 12.27 6.67 -14.31
N LYS A 28 12.58 5.69 -13.46
CA LYS A 28 11.73 4.52 -13.27
C LYS A 28 10.52 4.89 -12.45
N GLU A 29 9.37 4.42 -12.92
CA GLU A 29 8.10 4.55 -12.24
C GLU A 29 7.69 3.19 -11.68
N TYR A 30 7.25 3.17 -10.43
CA TYR A 30 6.67 1.97 -9.83
C TYR A 30 5.47 2.33 -8.97
N LEU A 31 4.52 1.40 -8.93
CA LEU A 31 3.33 1.51 -8.10
C LEU A 31 3.62 0.88 -6.75
N LEU A 32 3.43 1.66 -5.70
CA LEU A 32 3.64 1.21 -4.34
C LEU A 32 2.28 1.11 -3.63
N PRO A 33 1.80 -0.10 -3.30
CA PRO A 33 0.56 -0.24 -2.56
C PRO A 33 0.71 0.27 -1.13
N PHE A 34 -0.39 0.70 -0.55
CA PHE A 34 -0.41 1.11 0.85
C PHE A 34 -0.31 -0.10 1.77
N SER A 35 0.61 -0.06 2.73
CA SER A 35 0.88 -1.17 3.62
C SER A 35 1.37 -0.72 4.99
N CYS A 36 0.85 -1.43 5.98
CA CYS A 36 1.20 -1.48 7.39
C CYS A 36 2.72 -1.62 7.63
N LYS A 37 3.41 -2.35 6.75
CA LYS A 37 4.81 -2.77 6.97
C LYS A 37 5.87 -1.73 6.64
N ARG A 38 5.56 -0.70 5.84
CA ARG A 38 6.61 0.16 5.29
C ARG A 38 6.30 1.64 5.24
N ARG A 39 5.03 2.05 5.09
CA ARG A 39 4.68 3.48 4.95
C ARG A 39 3.46 3.95 5.75
N ALA A 40 2.89 3.12 6.62
CA ALA A 40 1.81 3.50 7.56
C ALA A 40 0.50 4.07 6.95
N PHE A 41 0.37 4.17 5.63
CA PHE A 41 -0.86 4.63 4.96
C PHE A 41 -1.91 3.53 4.79
N CYS A 42 -1.79 2.42 5.52
CA CYS A 42 -2.75 1.33 5.39
C CYS A 42 -3.98 1.64 6.25
N PRO A 43 -5.20 1.59 5.68
CA PRO A 43 -6.44 1.85 6.42
C PRO A 43 -6.73 0.80 7.51
N SER A 44 -6.03 -0.34 7.46
CA SER A 44 -6.16 -1.46 8.39
C SER A 44 -5.35 -1.30 9.69
N CYS A 45 -4.56 -0.22 9.81
CA CYS A 45 -3.67 0.07 10.94
C CYS A 45 -4.18 1.22 11.81
#